data_AF-A0A2V9IZ83-F1
#
_entry.id   AF-A0A2V9IZ83-F1
#
_cell.length_a   1.000
_cell.length_b   1.000
_cell.length_c   1.000
_cell.angle_alpha   90.00
_cell.angle_beta   90.00
_cell.angle_gamma   90.00
#
_symmetry.space_group_name_H-M   'P 1'
#
loop_
_entity.id
_entity.type
_entity.pdbx_description
1 polymer ?
#
loop_
_entity_poly.entity_id
_entity_poly.type
_entity_poly.pdbx_seq_one_letter_code
_entity_poly.pdbx_strand_id
1 'polypeptide(L)'
;ALAIGSGQSLGPEDPSLQIGAGVASALGRALRLSRDKIRLIAPVGAAAGLAAAFNAPISAVLFVMEEVIGNWSAGVLGAIVLSAISGVVVMRGFLGDQPLFRIPVFRLVHPSELLAYAVLGIIGGLSSLAFVKFVGHFRPRLQALPRDRDHRARVPAGDGRRLRSGRSGDARPVRLADARGAGGV
;
A
#
# COMPACT_ATOMS: atom_id res chain seq x y z
N ALA A 1 -3.42 7.91 13.17
CA ALA A 1 -3.37 8.55 14.50
C ALA A 1 -4.75 8.56 15.16
N LEU A 2 -5.73 9.37 14.70
CA LEU A 2 -7.03 9.49 15.38
C LEU A 2 -7.76 8.16 15.58
N ALA A 3 -7.91 7.34 14.54
CA ALA A 3 -8.64 6.06 14.67
C ALA A 3 -8.00 5.13 15.72
N ILE A 4 -6.68 4.87 15.61
CA ILE A 4 -5.92 4.05 16.56
C ILE A 4 -5.94 4.68 17.97
N GLY A 5 -5.69 5.98 18.08
CA GLY A 5 -5.67 6.70 19.36
C GLY A 5 -7.03 6.80 20.03
N SER A 6 -8.13 6.71 19.27
CA SER A 6 -9.50 6.65 19.77
C SER A 6 -9.96 5.22 20.14
N GLY A 7 -9.08 4.22 20.06
CA GLY A 7 -9.39 2.84 20.44
C GLY A 7 -10.22 2.07 19.40
N GLN A 8 -10.23 2.51 18.14
CA GLN A 8 -10.83 1.71 17.07
C GLN A 8 -10.00 0.42 16.85
N SER A 9 -10.67 -0.66 16.45
CA SER A 9 -10.05 -1.97 16.20
C SER A 9 -9.19 -1.99 14.92
N LEU A 10 -8.09 -1.22 14.91
CA LEU A 10 -7.12 -1.13 13.81
C LEU A 10 -5.69 -1.21 14.35
N GLY A 11 -4.83 -1.95 13.65
CA GLY A 11 -3.39 -1.98 13.92
C GLY A 11 -2.60 -0.91 13.15
N PRO A 12 -1.31 -0.71 13.49
CA PRO A 12 -0.41 0.17 12.75
C PRO A 12 0.15 -0.45 11.46
N GLU A 13 -0.22 -1.70 11.14
CA GLU A 13 0.26 -2.48 9.99
C GLU A 13 0.11 -1.76 8.64
N ASP A 14 -1.11 -1.65 8.14
CA ASP A 14 -1.40 -1.03 6.84
C ASP A 14 -0.95 0.44 6.77
N PRO A 15 -1.18 1.28 7.81
CA PRO A 15 -0.68 2.65 7.80
C PRO A 15 0.83 2.74 7.62
N SER A 16 1.61 1.89 8.31
CA SER A 16 3.07 1.94 8.25
C SER A 16 3.60 1.50 6.89
N LEU A 17 2.99 0.46 6.31
CA LEU A 17 3.28 0.02 4.95
C LEU A 17 3.03 1.13 3.93
N GLN A 18 1.86 1.78 4.01
CA GLN A 18 1.48 2.86 3.09
C GLN A 18 2.35 4.11 3.26
N ILE A 19 2.73 4.47 4.48
CA ILE A 19 3.66 5.57 4.75
C ILE A 19 5.02 5.27 4.12
N GLY A 20 5.57 4.08 4.35
CA GLY A 20 6.85 3.67 3.76
C GLY A 20 6.83 3.71 2.23
N ALA A 21 5.81 3.11 1.61
CA ALA A 21 5.63 3.14 0.15
C ALA A 21 5.43 4.57 -0.38
N GLY A 22 4.70 5.41 0.35
CA GLY A 22 4.45 6.81 0.01
C GLY A 22 5.72 7.66 0.04
N VAL A 23 6.55 7.49 1.07
CA VAL A 23 7.85 8.17 1.21
C VAL A 23 8.79 7.74 0.08
N ALA A 24 8.94 6.44 -0.17
CA ALA A 24 9.77 5.95 -1.28
C ALA A 24 9.26 6.47 -2.64
N SER A 25 7.94 6.49 -2.83
CA SER A 25 7.34 7.04 -4.05
C SER A 25 7.58 8.54 -4.21
N ALA A 26 7.50 9.31 -3.11
CA ALA A 26 7.79 10.74 -3.12
C ALA A 26 9.26 11.02 -3.44
N LEU A 27 10.17 10.25 -2.84
CA LEU A 27 11.60 10.32 -3.14
C LEU A 27 11.89 9.98 -4.60
N GLY A 28 11.28 8.91 -5.13
CA GLY A 28 11.42 8.55 -6.54
C GLY A 28 10.93 9.65 -7.50
N ARG A 29 9.84 10.35 -7.16
CA ARG A 29 9.38 11.52 -7.93
C ARG A 29 10.34 12.69 -7.83
N ALA A 30 10.88 12.98 -6.63
CA ALA A 30 11.87 14.03 -6.43
C ALA A 30 13.14 13.77 -7.25
N LEU A 31 13.55 12.50 -7.35
CA LEU A 31 14.67 12.02 -8.18
C LEU A 31 14.30 11.86 -9.67
N ARG A 32 13.09 12.26 -10.09
CA ARG A 32 12.60 12.18 -11.48
C ARG A 32 12.67 10.77 -12.10
N LEU A 33 12.50 9.73 -11.28
CA LEU A 33 12.46 8.36 -11.77
C LEU A 33 11.22 8.12 -12.64
N SER A 34 11.34 7.19 -13.58
CA SER A 34 10.20 6.74 -14.39
C SER A 34 9.14 6.07 -13.50
N ARG A 35 7.89 6.03 -13.99
CA ARG A 35 6.79 5.40 -13.26
C ARG A 35 7.07 3.94 -12.92
N ASP A 36 7.74 3.21 -13.79
CA ASP A 36 8.08 1.81 -13.57
C ASP A 36 9.12 1.65 -12.44
N LYS A 37 10.13 2.53 -12.40
CA LYS A 37 11.09 2.55 -11.28
C LYS A 37 10.42 2.93 -9.96
N ILE A 38 9.48 3.89 -9.98
CA ILE A 38 8.71 4.25 -8.78
C ILE A 38 7.88 3.06 -8.27
N ARG A 39 7.26 2.29 -9.18
CA ARG A 39 6.53 1.05 -8.82
C ARG A 39 7.43 -0.01 -8.21
N LEU A 40 8.71 -0.07 -8.58
CA LEU A 40 9.68 -1.00 -8.00
C LEU A 40 10.19 -0.58 -6.62
N ILE A 41 10.40 0.72 -6.37
CA ILE A 41 10.91 1.20 -5.07
C ILE A 41 9.81 1.37 -4.01
N ALA A 42 8.54 1.49 -4.42
CA ALA A 42 7.45 1.64 -3.46
C ALA A 42 7.31 0.44 -2.51
N PRO A 43 7.32 -0.83 -2.98
CA PRO A 43 7.40 -2.01 -2.11
C PRO A 43 8.64 -2.01 -1.21
N VAL A 44 9.79 -1.54 -1.71
CA VAL A 44 11.03 -1.43 -0.91
C VAL A 44 10.81 -0.52 0.29
N GLY A 45 10.23 0.67 0.09
CA GLY A 45 9.87 1.56 1.20
C GLY A 45 8.80 0.99 2.14
N ALA A 46 7.81 0.28 1.59
CA ALA A 46 6.80 -0.44 2.39
C ALA A 46 7.45 -1.45 3.34
N ALA A 47 8.48 -2.16 2.91
CA ALA A 47 9.22 -3.11 3.74
C ALA A 47 9.86 -2.43 4.95
N ALA A 48 10.49 -1.26 4.77
CA ALA A 48 11.04 -0.47 5.89
C ALA A 48 9.95 -0.04 6.88
N GLY A 49 8.83 0.46 6.38
CA GLY A 49 7.71 0.92 7.22
C GLY A 49 7.10 -0.22 8.04
N LEU A 50 6.83 -1.36 7.39
CA LEU A 50 6.27 -2.53 8.05
C LEU A 50 7.26 -3.15 9.05
N ALA A 51 8.54 -3.26 8.69
CA ALA A 51 9.59 -3.80 9.57
C ALA A 51 9.75 -2.93 10.82
N ALA A 52 9.75 -1.61 10.66
CA ALA A 52 9.82 -0.65 11.77
C ALA A 52 8.59 -0.74 12.68
N ALA A 53 7.39 -0.91 12.13
CA ALA A 53 6.16 -0.98 12.92
C ALA A 53 6.12 -2.19 13.88
N PHE A 54 6.73 -3.31 13.49
CA PHE A 54 6.67 -4.56 14.24
C PHE A 54 7.99 -5.03 14.86
N ASN A 55 9.10 -4.29 14.64
CA ASN A 55 10.44 -4.75 15.00
C ASN A 55 10.75 -6.14 14.42
N ALA A 56 10.24 -6.45 13.22
CA ALA A 56 10.22 -7.78 12.63
C ALA A 56 10.67 -7.75 11.16
N PRO A 57 11.99 -7.61 10.89
CA PRO A 57 12.49 -7.40 9.53
C PRO A 57 12.25 -8.60 8.61
N ILE A 58 12.41 -9.84 9.09
CA ILE A 58 12.22 -11.04 8.28
C ILE A 58 10.74 -11.18 7.85
N SER A 59 9.81 -11.00 8.78
CA SER A 59 8.37 -11.06 8.49
C SER A 59 7.96 -9.98 7.48
N ALA A 60 8.49 -8.76 7.61
CA ALA A 60 8.21 -7.68 6.66
C ALA A 60 8.74 -7.98 5.25
N VAL A 61 9.93 -8.57 5.13
CA VAL A 61 10.50 -8.99 3.84
C VAL A 61 9.60 -10.02 3.17
N LEU A 62 9.22 -11.07 3.88
CA LEU A 62 8.35 -12.14 3.36
C LEU A 62 6.98 -11.58 2.94
N PHE A 63 6.37 -10.76 3.80
CA PHE A 63 5.08 -10.13 3.50
C PHE A 63 5.13 -9.27 2.24
N VAL A 64 6.17 -8.45 2.08
CA VAL A 64 6.28 -7.59 0.88
C VAL A 64 6.53 -8.44 -0.38
N MET A 65 7.32 -9.50 -0.28
CA MET A 65 7.58 -10.40 -1.41
C MET A 65 6.32 -11.17 -1.84
N GLU A 66 5.57 -11.72 -0.88
CA GLU A 66 4.42 -12.59 -1.12
C GLU A 66 3.14 -11.80 -1.42
N GLU A 67 2.80 -10.82 -0.58
CA GLU A 67 1.50 -10.12 -0.65
C GLU A 67 1.56 -8.81 -1.45
N VAL A 68 2.65 -8.05 -1.37
CA VAL A 68 2.73 -6.73 -2.04
C VAL A 68 3.19 -6.87 -3.50
N ILE A 69 4.22 -7.68 -3.74
CA ILE A 69 4.80 -7.87 -5.07
C ILE A 69 4.17 -9.09 -5.77
N GLY A 70 3.91 -10.17 -5.05
CA GLY A 70 3.36 -11.41 -5.62
C GLY A 70 4.32 -12.13 -6.55
N ASN A 71 5.63 -11.86 -6.46
CA ASN A 71 6.65 -12.47 -7.31
C ASN A 71 8.00 -12.57 -6.58
N TRP A 72 8.59 -13.76 -6.64
CA TRP A 72 9.92 -14.07 -6.12
C TRP A 72 11.01 -13.70 -7.13
N SER A 73 11.28 -12.41 -7.29
CA SER A 73 12.44 -11.93 -8.05
C SER A 73 13.65 -11.70 -7.15
N ALA A 74 14.74 -12.45 -7.41
CA ALA A 74 16.02 -12.24 -6.73
C ALA A 74 16.55 -10.80 -6.89
N GLY A 75 16.18 -10.11 -7.98
CA GLY A 75 16.67 -8.76 -8.28
C GLY A 75 16.21 -7.67 -7.31
N VAL A 76 15.07 -7.87 -6.62
CA VAL A 76 14.51 -6.88 -5.68
C VAL A 76 14.65 -7.30 -4.22
N LEU A 77 14.86 -8.59 -3.96
CA LEU A 77 14.98 -9.14 -2.60
C LEU A 77 16.07 -8.44 -1.79
N GLY A 78 17.26 -8.22 -2.38
CA GLY A 78 18.35 -7.54 -1.67
C GLY A 78 17.99 -6.11 -1.24
N ALA A 79 17.27 -5.37 -2.07
CA ALA A 79 16.81 -4.03 -1.75
C ALA A 79 15.75 -4.04 -0.64
N ILE A 80 14.82 -5.00 -0.67
CA ILE A 80 13.79 -5.17 0.36
C ILE A 80 14.42 -5.53 1.70
N VAL A 81 15.34 -6.49 1.73
CA VAL A 81 16.06 -6.91 2.95
C VAL A 81 16.82 -5.73 3.55
N LEU A 82 17.60 -5.02 2.73
CA LEU A 82 18.37 -3.88 3.20
C LEU A 82 17.44 -2.78 3.75
N SER A 83 16.34 -2.49 3.05
CA SER A 83 15.38 -1.47 3.47
C SER A 83 14.67 -1.83 4.77
N ALA A 84 14.22 -3.08 4.93
CA ALA A 84 13.61 -3.59 6.15
C ALA A 84 14.56 -3.49 7.35
N ILE A 85 15.82 -3.90 7.19
CA ILE A 85 16.85 -3.80 8.22
C ILE A 85 17.13 -2.34 8.56
N SER A 86 17.30 -1.47 7.57
CA SER A 86 17.50 -0.03 7.81
C SER A 86 16.35 0.59 8.59
N GLY A 87 15.10 0.26 8.25
CA GLY A 87 13.91 0.72 8.97
C GLY A 87 13.92 0.30 10.45
N VAL A 88 14.27 -0.96 10.71
CA VAL A 88 14.38 -1.49 12.09
C VAL A 88 15.55 -0.85 12.84
N VAL A 89 16.72 -0.68 12.23
CA VAL A 89 17.87 -0.03 12.88
C VAL A 89 17.53 1.39 13.29
N VAL A 90 16.91 2.17 12.39
CA VAL A 90 16.44 3.53 12.70
C VAL A 90 15.43 3.48 13.84
N MET A 91 14.39 2.65 13.73
CA MET A 91 13.36 2.53 14.76
C MET A 91 13.94 2.15 16.13
N ARG A 92 14.87 1.18 16.19
CA ARG A 92 15.53 0.76 17.44
C ARG A 92 16.36 1.86 18.07
N GLY A 93 16.93 2.76 17.26
CA GLY A 93 17.61 3.95 17.75
C GLY A 93 16.70 4.91 18.54
N PHE A 94 15.39 4.90 18.26
CA PHE A 94 14.41 5.75 18.95
C PHE A 94 13.58 5.01 20.01
N LEU A 95 13.16 3.77 19.73
CA LEU A 95 12.20 3.02 20.55
C LEU A 95 12.83 1.83 21.31
N GLY A 96 14.11 1.53 21.08
CA GLY A 96 14.79 0.37 21.65
C GLY A 96 14.53 -0.93 20.88
N ASP A 97 15.13 -2.02 21.34
CA ASP A 97 15.18 -3.31 20.65
C ASP A 97 14.21 -4.37 21.19
N GLN A 98 13.37 -4.00 22.15
CA GLN A 98 12.46 -4.94 22.81
C GLN A 98 11.39 -5.47 21.84
N PRO A 99 11.05 -6.77 21.92
CA PRO A 99 9.93 -7.31 21.16
C PRO A 99 8.61 -6.75 21.68
N LEU A 100 7.67 -6.51 20.77
CA LEU A 100 6.31 -6.06 21.10
C LEU A 100 5.56 -7.07 21.99
N PHE A 101 5.84 -8.36 21.82
CA PHE A 101 5.22 -9.45 22.57
C PHE A 101 6.29 -10.36 23.15
N ARG A 102 6.16 -10.69 24.45
CA ARG A 102 7.00 -11.69 25.12
C ARG A 102 6.19 -12.96 25.29
N ILE A 103 6.60 -14.03 24.61
CA ILE A 103 5.92 -15.32 24.62
C ILE A 103 6.79 -16.30 25.43
N PRO A 104 6.21 -17.11 26.33
CA PRO A 104 6.97 -18.14 27.05
C PRO A 104 7.57 -19.18 26.08
N VAL A 105 8.67 -19.80 26.48
CA VAL A 105 9.33 -20.82 25.67
C VAL A 105 8.50 -22.10 25.67
N PHE A 106 8.04 -22.52 24.49
CA PHE A 106 7.39 -23.81 24.28
C PHE A 106 8.38 -24.86 23.79
N ARG A 107 8.22 -26.10 24.25
CA ARG A 107 8.99 -27.26 23.79
C ARG A 107 8.00 -28.33 23.33
N LEU A 108 8.23 -28.93 22.16
CA LEU A 108 7.52 -30.15 21.79
C LEU A 108 7.94 -31.26 22.74
N VAL A 109 6.98 -31.87 23.43
CA VAL A 109 7.20 -33.01 24.31
C VAL A 109 6.88 -34.31 23.57
N HIS A 110 5.79 -34.33 22.81
CA HIS A 110 5.36 -35.49 22.02
C HIS A 110 5.08 -35.13 20.55
N PRO A 111 5.49 -35.98 19.58
CA PRO A 111 5.18 -35.75 18.16
C PRO A 111 3.69 -35.65 17.84
N SER A 112 2.81 -36.23 18.67
CA SER A 112 1.36 -36.15 18.51
C SER A 112 0.80 -34.73 18.69
N GLU A 113 1.54 -33.82 19.33
CA GLU A 113 1.18 -32.40 19.41
C GLU A 113 1.08 -31.74 18.02
N LEU A 114 1.81 -32.26 17.04
CA LEU A 114 1.71 -31.81 15.64
C LEU A 114 0.29 -31.98 15.09
N LEU A 115 -0.45 -33.00 15.53
CA LEU A 115 -1.85 -33.17 15.13
C LEU A 115 -2.73 -32.04 15.69
N ALA A 116 -2.48 -31.61 16.94
CA ALA A 116 -3.19 -30.48 17.53
C ALA A 116 -2.86 -29.17 16.79
N TYR A 117 -1.60 -28.94 16.42
CA TYR A 117 -1.22 -27.77 15.61
C TYR A 117 -1.84 -27.80 14.21
N ALA A 118 -1.94 -28.98 13.58
CA ALA A 118 -2.63 -29.13 12.30
C ALA A 118 -4.13 -28.80 12.41
N VAL A 119 -4.81 -29.30 13.45
CA VAL A 119 -6.22 -28.98 13.74
C VAL A 119 -6.39 -27.47 13.98
N LEU A 120 -5.48 -26.85 14.73
CA LEU A 120 -5.49 -25.40 14.94
C LEU A 120 -5.35 -24.63 13.62
N GLY A 121 -4.49 -25.09 12.71
CA GLY A 121 -4.35 -24.54 11.37
C GLY A 121 -5.65 -24.62 10.56
N ILE A 122 -6.35 -25.75 10.61
CA ILE A 122 -7.67 -25.92 9.95
C ILE A 122 -8.70 -24.96 10.54
N ILE A 123 -8.79 -24.88 11.87
CA ILE A 123 -9.73 -23.97 12.56
C ILE A 123 -9.42 -22.52 12.19
N GLY A 124 -8.14 -22.13 12.20
CA GLY A 124 -7.70 -20.78 11.79
C GLY A 124 -8.05 -20.46 10.34
N GLY A 125 -7.81 -21.40 9.42
CA GLY A 125 -8.15 -21.25 8.00
C GLY A 125 -9.66 -21.11 7.76
N LEU A 126 -10.48 -21.93 8.41
CA LEU A 126 -11.94 -21.83 8.34
C LEU A 126 -12.45 -20.53 8.94
N SER A 127 -11.88 -20.09 10.06
CA SER A 127 -12.22 -18.82 10.71
C SER A 127 -11.87 -17.63 9.82
N SER A 128 -10.71 -17.65 9.17
CA SER A 128 -10.31 -16.65 8.18
C SER A 128 -11.28 -16.58 7.00
N LEU A 129 -11.65 -17.72 6.43
CA LEU A 129 -12.63 -17.79 5.35
C LEU A 129 -13.99 -17.21 5.76
N ALA A 130 -14.47 -17.55 6.95
CA ALA A 130 -15.71 -17.01 7.49
C ALA A 130 -15.63 -15.48 7.64
N PHE A 131 -14.52 -14.97 8.17
CA PHE A 131 -14.29 -13.53 8.33
C PHE A 131 -14.23 -12.78 6.99
N VAL A 132 -13.50 -13.29 6.00
CA VAL A 132 -13.41 -12.68 4.66
C VAL A 132 -14.79 -12.63 3.99
N LYS A 133 -15.57 -13.72 4.08
CA LYS A 133 -16.95 -13.75 3.56
C LYS A 133 -17.86 -12.78 4.30
N PHE A 134 -17.74 -12.69 5.62
CA PHE A 134 -18.48 -11.74 6.43
C PHE A 134 -18.20 -10.30 5.98
N VAL A 135 -16.93 -9.90 5.91
CA VAL A 135 -16.54 -8.56 5.44
C VAL A 135 -17.04 -8.31 4.01
N GLY A 136 -16.89 -9.29 3.11
CA GLY A 136 -17.39 -9.19 1.73
C GLY A 136 -18.91 -9.01 1.63
N HIS A 137 -19.67 -9.62 2.54
CA HIS A 137 -21.12 -9.49 2.61
C HIS A 137 -21.57 -8.14 3.19
N PHE A 138 -20.94 -7.67 4.26
CA PHE A 138 -21.36 -6.45 4.96
C PHE A 138 -20.81 -5.16 4.34
N ARG A 139 -19.62 -5.20 3.73
CA ARG A 139 -18.99 -4.00 3.15
C ARG A 139 -19.87 -3.26 2.13
N PRO A 140 -20.53 -3.92 1.15
CA PRO A 140 -21.41 -3.23 0.20
C PRO A 140 -22.65 -2.63 0.88
N ARG A 141 -23.22 -3.32 1.88
CA ARG A 141 -24.40 -2.85 2.62
C ARG A 141 -24.10 -1.59 3.42
N LEU A 142 -22.94 -1.55 4.07
CA LEU A 142 -22.47 -0.36 4.79
C LEU A 142 -22.16 0.80 3.83
N GLN A 143 -21.70 0.51 2.62
CA GLN A 143 -21.46 1.52 1.59
C GLN A 143 -22.76 2.06 0.97
N ALA A 144 -23.84 1.28 0.99
CA ALA A 144 -25.16 1.69 0.51
C ALA A 144 -25.94 2.54 1.53
N LEU A 145 -25.50 2.64 2.78
CA LEU A 145 -26.10 3.53 3.76
C LEU A 145 -25.93 4.99 3.31
N PRO A 146 -26.95 5.86 3.48
CA PRO A 146 -26.86 7.28 3.15
C PRO A 146 -25.66 7.89 3.87
N ARG A 147 -24.61 8.19 3.10
CA ARG A 147 -23.47 8.93 3.62
C ARG A 147 -23.87 10.38 3.67
N ASP A 148 -24.04 10.91 4.88
CA ASP A 148 -24.12 12.34 5.10
C ASP A 148 -22.76 12.97 4.72
N ARG A 149 -22.62 13.30 3.44
CA ARG A 149 -21.44 13.95 2.85
C ARG A 149 -21.87 15.04 1.87
N ASP A 150 -22.85 15.84 2.25
CA ASP A 150 -23.21 17.08 1.55
C ASP A 150 -22.50 18.34 2.07
N HIS A 151 -21.46 18.20 2.90
CA HIS A 151 -20.65 19.34 3.34
C HIS A 151 -19.59 19.82 2.32
N ARG A 152 -19.32 19.06 1.24
CA ARG A 152 -18.36 19.48 0.19
C ARG A 152 -19.00 20.04 -1.08
N ALA A 153 -20.33 20.05 -1.19
CA ALA A 153 -21.04 20.68 -2.31
C ALA A 153 -21.19 22.21 -2.17
N ARG A 154 -20.71 22.82 -1.08
CA ARG A 154 -20.78 24.27 -0.81
C ARG A 154 -19.45 25.00 -0.94
N VAL A 155 -18.53 24.52 -1.78
CA VAL A 155 -17.50 25.43 -2.32
C VAL A 155 -18.12 25.99 -3.60
N PRO A 156 -18.52 27.28 -3.65
CA PRO A 156 -18.94 27.89 -4.89
C PRO A 156 -17.76 27.73 -5.85
N ALA A 157 -17.99 27.08 -6.99
CA ALA A 157 -17.07 27.16 -8.10
C ALA A 157 -16.91 28.65 -8.41
N GLY A 158 -15.79 29.24 -7.98
CA GLY A 158 -15.41 30.59 -8.35
C GLY A 158 -15.49 30.68 -9.87
N ASP A 159 -16.37 31.57 -10.32
CA ASP A 159 -16.71 31.82 -11.71
C ASP A 159 -15.44 32.08 -12.55
N GLY A 160 -14.93 31.04 -13.19
CA GLY A 160 -13.82 31.10 -14.13
C GLY A 160 -14.20 31.70 -15.50
N ARG A 161 -15.40 32.26 -15.67
CA ARG A 161 -15.87 32.84 -16.95
C ARG A 161 -15.62 34.35 -17.07
N ARG A 162 -14.55 34.87 -16.45
CA ARG A 162 -14.11 36.27 -16.64
C ARG A 162 -12.65 36.42 -17.04
N LEU A 163 -12.11 35.52 -17.87
CA LEU A 163 -10.80 35.74 -18.54
C LEU A 163 -10.80 35.30 -20.02
N ARG A 164 -11.93 35.42 -20.70
CA ARG A 164 -12.02 35.20 -22.16
C ARG A 164 -12.77 36.34 -22.84
N SER A 165 -12.24 37.54 -22.69
CA SER A 165 -12.58 38.70 -23.52
C SER A 165 -11.36 39.60 -23.59
N GLY A 166 -10.65 39.58 -24.73
CA GLY A 166 -9.49 40.45 -24.93
C GLY A 166 -8.33 39.85 -25.75
N ARG A 167 -8.58 39.20 -26.88
CA ARG A 167 -7.65 39.23 -28.02
C ARG A 167 -8.34 38.76 -29.30
N SER A 168 -8.95 39.72 -29.98
CA SER A 168 -9.17 39.67 -31.42
C SER A 168 -7.80 39.78 -32.09
N GLY A 169 -7.49 38.87 -33.01
CA GLY A 169 -6.18 38.76 -33.65
C GLY A 169 -6.10 37.54 -34.55
N ASP A 170 -6.85 37.62 -35.66
CA ASP A 170 -6.56 37.06 -36.98
C ASP A 170 -5.55 35.89 -37.06
N ALA A 171 -6.06 34.68 -37.29
CA ALA A 171 -5.31 33.60 -37.93
C ALA A 171 -6.27 32.66 -38.67
N ARG A 172 -6.24 32.74 -40.00
CA ARG A 172 -7.04 31.95 -40.94
C ARG A 172 -6.77 30.44 -40.80
N PRO A 173 -7.75 29.57 -41.09
CA PRO A 173 -7.55 28.13 -41.09
C PRO A 173 -6.76 27.69 -42.34
N VAL A 174 -5.56 27.14 -42.13
CA VAL A 174 -4.82 26.41 -43.16
C VAL A 174 -5.49 25.04 -43.34
N ARG A 175 -6.25 24.89 -44.43
CA ARG A 175 -6.54 23.58 -45.04
C ARG A 175 -5.23 23.05 -45.61
N LEU A 176 -4.78 21.88 -45.16
CA LEU A 176 -3.85 21.07 -45.93
C LEU A 176 -4.54 19.79 -46.37
N ALA A 177 -4.35 19.51 -47.65
CA ALA A 177 -5.07 18.57 -48.46
C ALA A 177 -4.74 17.10 -48.14
N ASP A 178 -5.80 16.31 -48.28
CA ASP A 178 -5.86 15.00 -48.92
C ASP A 178 -4.63 14.67 -49.78
N ALA A 179 -3.92 13.58 -49.42
CA ALA A 179 -2.98 12.89 -50.28
C ALA A 179 -3.29 11.39 -50.22
N ARG A 180 -4.05 10.93 -51.22
CA ARG A 180 -4.23 9.52 -51.54
C ARG A 180 -2.93 8.94 -52.10
N GLY A 181 -2.58 7.74 -51.64
CA GLY A 181 -2.24 6.60 -52.51
C GLY A 181 -0.82 6.47 -53.07
N ALA A 182 -0.09 5.46 -52.58
CA ALA A 182 0.78 4.55 -53.34
C ALA A 182 1.10 3.37 -52.38
N GLY A 183 0.59 2.15 -52.62
CA GLY A 183 1.31 1.07 -53.31
C GLY A 183 2.24 0.35 -52.31
N GLY A 184 2.03 -0.89 -51.90
CA GLY A 184 1.91 -2.10 -52.70
C GLY A 184 3.07 -3.02 -52.29
N VAL A 185 2.76 -4.32 -52.18
CA VAL A 185 3.60 -5.48 -51.76
C VAL A 185 3.82 -5.67 -50.26
#